data_AF-A0A179ER26-F1
#
_entry.id   AF-A0A179ER26-F1
#
_cell.length_a   1.000
_cell.length_b   1.000
_cell.length_c   1.000
_cell.angle_alpha   90.00
_cell.angle_beta   90.00
_cell.angle_gamma   90.00
#
_symmetry.space_group_name_H-M   'P 1'
#
loop_
_entity.id
_entity.type
_entity.pdbx_description
1 polymer ?
#
loop_
_entity_poly.entity_id
_entity_poly.type
_entity_poly.pdbx_seq_one_letter_code
_entity_poly.pdbx_strand_id
1 'polypeptide(L)'
;MLVLALLTGIGTFFNYSAITNHTYSLSLAIFFQLILFGLTLIPLLSYKDRRSRPSYDGGWYTIWTIPFALIILSFLGNLAALVIFLLNQFGYLSGF
;
A
#
# COMPACT_ATOMS: atom_id res chain seq x y z
N MET A 1 13.76 4.97 2.36
CA MET A 1 12.46 4.53 2.93
C MET A 1 11.28 5.07 2.15
N LEU A 2 11.16 6.38 1.94
CA LEU A 2 10.11 6.96 1.11
C LEU A 2 10.07 6.38 -0.32
N VAL A 3 11.22 6.30 -1.00
CA VAL A 3 11.30 5.76 -2.37
C VAL A 3 10.75 4.34 -2.46
N LEU A 4 11.10 3.47 -1.52
CA LEU A 4 10.59 2.09 -1.50
C LEU A 4 9.07 2.05 -1.30
N ALA A 5 8.52 2.90 -0.43
CA ALA A 5 7.08 3.02 -0.26
C ALA A 5 6.38 3.51 -1.54
N LEU A 6 6.98 4.47 -2.26
CA LEU A 6 6.42 4.94 -3.54
C LEU A 6 6.47 3.84 -4.61
N LEU A 7 7.60 3.13 -4.74
CA LEU A 7 7.75 2.04 -5.71
C LEU A 7 6.74 0.91 -5.47
N THR A 8 6.54 0.52 -4.22
CA THR A 8 5.56 -0.52 -3.85
C THR A 8 4.11 -0.06 -4.03
N GLY A 9 3.81 1.21 -3.80
CA GLY A 9 2.50 1.81 -4.09
C GLY A 9 2.20 1.83 -5.59
N ILE A 10 3.15 2.30 -6.40
CA ILE A 10 3.06 2.29 -7.87
C ILE A 10 2.95 0.86 -8.39
N GLY A 11 3.77 -0.06 -7.87
CA GLY A 11 3.73 -1.48 -8.22
C GLY A 11 2.37 -2.11 -7.93
N THR A 12 1.73 -1.77 -6.81
CA THR A 12 0.37 -2.23 -6.49
C THR A 12 -0.64 -1.73 -7.51
N PHE A 13 -0.54 -0.46 -7.92
CA PHE A 13 -1.43 0.09 -8.94
C PHE A 13 -1.30 -0.66 -10.28
N PHE A 14 -0.06 -0.95 -10.70
CA PHE A 14 0.18 -1.76 -11.90
C PHE A 14 -0.34 -3.19 -11.78
N ASN A 15 -0.13 -3.84 -10.62
CA ASN A 15 -0.63 -5.19 -10.36
C ASN A 15 -2.16 -5.25 -10.47
N TYR A 16 -2.84 -4.27 -9.84
CA TYR A 16 -4.30 -4.12 -9.92
C TYR A 16 -4.81 -3.85 -11.33
N SER A 17 -4.13 -2.98 -12.08
CA SER A 17 -4.48 -2.72 -13.48
C SER A 17 -4.30 -3.97 -14.36
N ALA A 18 -3.21 -4.72 -14.19
CA ALA A 18 -2.92 -5.89 -14.99
C ALA A 18 -3.91 -7.04 -14.77
N ILE A 19 -4.36 -7.27 -13.53
CA ILE A 19 -5.41 -8.26 -13.27
C ILE A 19 -6.77 -7.82 -13.84
N THR A 20 -7.09 -6.52 -13.74
CA THR A 20 -8.34 -5.97 -14.31
C THR A 20 -8.35 -6.09 -15.85
N ASN A 21 -7.18 -6.03 -16.49
CA ASN A 21 -7.04 -6.24 -17.93
C ASN A 21 -6.77 -7.72 -18.30
N HIS A 22 -6.98 -8.67 -17.38
CA HIS A 22 -6.76 -10.10 -17.55
C HIS A 22 -5.37 -10.48 -18.12
N THR A 23 -4.33 -9.70 -17.83
CA THR A 23 -2.97 -9.95 -18.33
C THR A 23 -2.36 -11.23 -17.76
N TYR A 24 -2.73 -11.60 -16.53
CA TYR A 24 -2.36 -12.86 -15.89
C TYR A 24 -3.41 -13.28 -14.86
N SER A 25 -3.28 -14.51 -14.34
CA SER A 25 -4.25 -15.10 -13.41
C SER A 25 -4.25 -14.42 -12.03
N LEU A 26 -5.40 -14.48 -11.36
CA LEU A 26 -5.57 -13.94 -10.00
C LEU A 26 -4.55 -14.50 -9.01
N SER A 27 -4.21 -15.79 -9.11
CA SER A 27 -3.24 -16.42 -8.23
C SER A 27 -1.84 -15.81 -8.37
N LEU A 28 -1.45 -15.43 -9.60
CA LEU A 28 -0.18 -14.73 -9.85
C LEU A 28 -0.24 -13.29 -9.31
N ALA A 29 -1.38 -12.61 -9.46
CA ALA A 29 -1.61 -11.27 -8.90
C ALA A 29 -1.47 -11.25 -7.38
N ILE A 30 -2.04 -12.24 -6.69
CA ILE A 30 -1.93 -12.40 -5.23
C ILE A 30 -0.48 -12.63 -4.84
N PHE A 31 0.25 -13.49 -5.55
CA PHE A 31 1.67 -13.74 -5.28
C PHE A 31 2.50 -12.46 -5.38
N PHE A 32 2.35 -11.69 -6.46
CA PHE A 32 3.04 -10.39 -6.58
C PHE A 32 2.59 -9.39 -5.51
N GLN A 33 1.30 -9.37 -5.17
CA GLN A 33 0.79 -8.47 -4.13
C GLN A 33 1.35 -8.80 -2.76
N LEU A 34 1.55 -10.08 -2.42
CA LEU A 34 2.20 -10.50 -1.18
C LEU A 34 3.65 -10.02 -1.11
N ILE A 35 4.39 -10.08 -2.22
CA ILE A 35 5.76 -9.55 -2.30
C ILE A 35 5.75 -8.03 -2.10
N LEU A 36 4.89 -7.31 -2.83
CA LEU A 36 4.77 -5.86 -2.73
C LEU A 36 4.38 -5.42 -1.32
N PHE A 37 3.42 -6.12 -0.69
CA PHE A 37 2.98 -5.89 0.68
C PHE A 37 4.12 -6.15 1.69
N GLY A 38 4.85 -7.26 1.54
CA GLY A 38 6.02 -7.55 2.36
C GLY A 38 7.10 -6.47 2.25
N LEU A 39 7.35 -5.97 1.04
CA LEU A 39 8.30 -4.88 0.82
C LEU A 39 7.79 -3.53 1.38
N THR A 40 6.48 -3.28 1.42
CA THR A 40 5.90 -2.06 2.02
C THR A 40 6.00 -2.06 3.55
N LEU A 41 6.10 -3.23 4.19
CA LEU A 41 6.31 -3.32 5.64
C LEU A 41 7.69 -2.80 6.06
N ILE A 42 8.72 -2.96 5.22
CA ILE A 42 10.07 -2.47 5.50
C ILE A 42 10.08 -0.96 5.79
N PRO A 43 9.65 -0.06 4.88
CA PRO A 43 9.67 1.37 5.15
C PRO A 43 8.73 1.77 6.28
N LEU A 44 7.66 1.02 6.56
CA LEU A 44 6.75 1.27 7.69
C LEU A 44 7.43 0.99 9.04
N LEU A 45 8.06 -0.19 9.18
CA LEU A 45 8.66 -0.64 10.43
C LEU A 45 10.03 0.01 10.67
N SER A 46 10.81 0.26 9.62
CA SER A 46 12.15 0.84 9.71
C SER A 46 12.18 2.36 9.63
N TYR A 47 11.03 3.05 9.68
CA TYR A 47 10.99 4.52 9.63
C TYR A 47 11.55 5.12 10.92
N LYS A 48 12.68 5.83 10.81
CA LYS A 48 13.42 6.42 11.94
C LYS A 48 13.13 7.91 12.17
N ASP A 49 12.63 8.61 11.16
CA ASP A 49 12.37 10.05 11.27
C ASP A 49 11.12 10.34 12.09
N ARG A 50 10.89 11.63 12.40
CA ARG A 50 9.69 12.06 13.13
C ARG A 50 8.43 11.70 12.34
N ARG A 51 7.56 10.89 12.94
CA ARG A 51 6.28 10.45 12.36
C ARG A 51 5.21 11.53 12.41
N SER A 52 5.27 12.38 13.42
CA SER A 52 4.32 13.46 13.64
C SER A 52 5.01 14.79 13.93
N ARG A 53 4.28 15.87 13.68
CA ARG A 53 4.65 17.26 13.97
C ARG A 53 3.43 18.00 14.52
N PRO A 54 3.60 19.09 15.29
CA PRO A 54 2.49 19.96 15.66
C PRO A 54 1.78 20.53 14.43
N SER A 55 0.47 20.71 14.55
CA SER A 55 -0.37 21.42 13.59
C SER A 55 0.16 22.82 13.30
N TYR A 56 0.00 23.27 12.06
CA TYR A 56 0.38 24.62 11.61
C TYR A 56 -0.47 25.72 12.26
N ASP A 57 -1.67 25.38 12.76
CA ASP A 57 -2.66 26.34 13.29
C ASP A 57 -2.55 26.54 14.80
N GLY A 58 -1.33 26.59 15.34
CA GLY A 58 -1.10 26.87 16.77
C GLY A 58 -1.06 25.64 17.69
N GLY A 59 -0.84 24.43 17.14
CA GLY A 59 -0.29 23.30 17.91
C GLY A 59 -1.23 22.50 18.82
N TRP A 60 -2.55 22.66 18.70
CA TRP A 60 -3.53 21.93 19.55
C TRP A 60 -3.63 20.43 19.23
N TYR A 61 -3.18 20.00 18.04
CA TYR A 61 -3.15 18.60 17.62
C TYR A 61 -1.90 18.30 16.81
N THR A 62 -1.53 17.02 16.72
CA THR A 62 -0.39 16.57 15.91
C THR A 62 -0.86 16.00 14.58
N ILE A 63 -0.12 16.30 13.53
CA ILE A 63 -0.35 15.79 12.18
C ILE A 63 0.83 14.91 11.79
N TRP A 64 0.59 13.93 10.92
CA TRP A 64 1.69 13.15 10.35
C TRP A 64 2.60 14.01 9.49
N THR A 65 3.90 13.71 9.52
CA THR A 65 4.82 14.30 8.56
C THR A 65 4.49 13.78 7.17
N ILE A 66 4.67 14.63 6.15
CA ILE A 66 4.38 14.27 4.75
C ILE A 66 5.04 12.93 4.36
N PRO A 67 6.34 12.68 4.68
CA PRO A 67 6.98 11.42 4.32
C PRO A 67 6.33 10.21 5.01
N PHE A 68 5.96 10.34 6.29
CA PHE A 68 5.31 9.26 7.02
C PHE A 68 3.89 9.00 6.50
N ALA A 69 3.13 10.06 6.21
CA ALA A 69 1.81 9.95 5.62
C ALA A 69 1.84 9.22 4.26
N LEU A 70 2.85 9.48 3.42
CA LEU A 70 3.03 8.77 2.15
C LEU A 70 3.36 7.28 2.34
N ILE A 71 4.15 6.93 3.36
CA ILE A 71 4.43 5.53 3.69
C ILE A 71 3.15 4.81 4.15
N ILE A 72 2.36 5.46 5.02
CA ILE A 72 1.09 4.91 5.48
C ILE A 72 0.11 4.76 4.31
N LEU A 73 0.01 5.75 3.43
CA LEU A 73 -0.86 5.69 2.26
C LEU A 73 -0.48 4.51 1.35
N SER A 74 0.81 4.30 1.09
CA SER A 74 1.28 3.16 0.32
C SER A 74 0.97 1.82 1.00
N PHE A 75 1.19 1.72 2.31
CA PHE A 75 0.85 0.53 3.09
C PHE A 75 -0.65 0.20 3.02
N LEU A 76 -1.51 1.19 3.23
CA LEU A 76 -2.96 1.01 3.16
C LEU A 76 -3.41 0.63 1.74
N GLY A 77 -2.83 1.22 0.70
CA GLY A 77 -3.10 0.84 -0.68
C GLY A 77 -2.72 -0.62 -0.98
N ASN A 78 -1.52 -1.04 -0.54
CA ASN A 78 -1.07 -2.43 -0.69
C ASN A 78 -1.99 -3.42 0.06
N LEU A 79 -2.39 -3.08 1.29
CA LEU A 79 -3.30 -3.89 2.10
C LEU A 79 -4.68 -3.99 1.46
N ALA A 80 -5.24 -2.87 1.00
CA ALA A 80 -6.55 -2.84 0.36
C ALA A 80 -6.58 -3.71 -0.90
N ALA A 81 -5.59 -3.58 -1.78
CA ALA A 81 -5.49 -4.43 -2.98
C ALA A 81 -5.37 -5.92 -2.63
N LEU A 82 -4.55 -6.26 -1.62
CA LEU A 82 -4.41 -7.65 -1.16
C LEU A 82 -5.74 -8.21 -0.66
N VAL A 83 -6.48 -7.45 0.17
CA VAL A 83 -7.79 -7.84 0.67
C VAL A 83 -8.77 -8.05 -0.48
N ILE A 84 -8.80 -7.15 -1.46
CA ILE A 84 -9.66 -7.26 -2.64
C ILE A 84 -9.36 -8.55 -3.42
N PHE A 85 -8.09 -8.87 -3.67
CA PHE A 85 -7.72 -10.09 -4.39
C PHE A 85 -8.09 -11.36 -3.61
N LEU A 86 -7.90 -11.37 -2.29
CA LEU A 86 -8.30 -12.50 -1.45
C LEU A 86 -9.81 -12.69 -1.44
N LEU A 87 -10.58 -11.60 -1.30
CA LEU A 87 -12.05 -11.67 -1.33
C LEU A 87 -12.56 -12.18 -2.68
N ASN A 88 -11.92 -11.81 -3.79
CA ASN A 88 -12.25 -12.35 -5.11
C ASN A 88 -11.90 -13.85 -5.20
N GLN A 89 -10.72 -14.26 -4.72
CA GLN A 89 -10.29 -15.67 -4.72
C GLN A 89 -11.23 -16.58 -3.92
N PHE A 90 -11.85 -16.09 -2.86
CA PHE A 90 -12.84 -16.81 -2.06
C PHE A 90 -14.28 -16.70 -2.60
N GLY A 91 -14.50 -15.95 -3.68
CA GLY A 91 -15.81 -15.77 -4.31
C GLY A 91 -16.75 -14.80 -3.60
N TYR A 92 -16.26 -14.02 -2.62
CA TYR A 92 -17.06 -12.97 -1.98
C TYR A 92 -17.24 -11.74 -2.85
N LEU A 93 -16.34 -11.54 -3.82
CA LEU A 93 -16.42 -10.48 -4.82
C LEU A 93 -16.22 -11.07 -6.22
N SER A 94 -17.00 -10.57 -7.18
CA SER A 94 -16.80 -10.82 -8.62
C SER A 94 -16.41 -9.50 -9.27
N GLY A 95 -15.13 -9.33 -9.64
CA GLY A 95 -14.64 -8.03 -10.09
C GLY A 95 -13.43 -8.04 -11.02
N PHE A 96 -12.92 -9.22 -11.38
CA PHE A 96 -11.80 -9.41 -12.29
C PHE A 96 -11.98 -10.74 -13.04
#